data_AF-A0A536HN39-F1
#
_entry.id   AF-A0A536HN39-F1
#
_cell.length_a   1.000
_cell.length_b   1.000
_cell.length_c   1.000
_cell.angle_alpha   90.00
_cell.angle_beta   90.00
_cell.angle_gamma   90.00
#
_symmetry.space_group_name_H-M   'P 1'
#
loop_
_entity.id
_entity.type
_entity.pdbx_description
1 polymer ?
#
loop_
_entity_poly.entity_id
_entity_poly.type
_entity_poly.pdbx_seq_one_letter_code
_entity_poly.pdbx_strand_id
1 'polypeptide(L)'
;MTRQLDGAKPGGLLRYFDNNVYYRHPVIQGPIRWRGPATVDDYRTAAGATRRPVKAVLPGPITYAVLAEDRAYKNFEMLARAVSEALHQEALALQEAGAPLIQIDEPALGGQPARLALARACMETIARGLKTKVGIATYFKPVQEIWTGLRAFPVQVWQVDVADRPAQLDMVLNAPPDGEVVFGCMDARNTRLEERDTLARTLERATDRLGADRVWASPNAGLEFLPHATAQKKMARLAEAVGAVNGRTAGTAAR
;
A
#
# COMPACT_ATOMS: atom_id res chain seq x y z
N MET A 1 -11.38 -1.55 9.98
CA MET A 1 -11.21 -3.03 10.05
C MET A 1 -11.54 -3.61 11.43
N THR A 2 -10.73 -3.42 12.49
CA THR A 2 -10.86 -4.16 13.77
C THR A 2 -12.26 -4.16 14.40
N ARG A 3 -13.04 -3.10 14.23
CA ARG A 3 -14.43 -3.04 14.74
C ARG A 3 -15.36 -4.07 14.08
N GLN A 4 -15.06 -4.56 12.88
CA GLN A 4 -15.85 -5.58 12.17
C GLN A 4 -15.25 -6.98 12.23
N LEU A 5 -14.31 -7.21 13.15
CA LEU A 5 -13.75 -8.52 13.41
C LEU A 5 -14.26 -9.03 14.75
N ASP A 6 -14.90 -10.20 14.77
CA ASP A 6 -15.06 -10.95 16.00
C ASP A 6 -13.69 -11.34 16.55
N GLY A 7 -13.61 -11.51 17.88
CA GLY A 7 -12.35 -11.87 18.54
C GLY A 7 -11.31 -10.75 18.59
N ALA A 8 -11.58 -9.58 18.03
CA ALA A 8 -10.71 -8.42 18.10
C ALA A 8 -11.48 -7.17 18.56
N LYS A 9 -10.78 -6.26 19.25
CA LYS A 9 -11.33 -4.96 19.63
C LYS A 9 -10.29 -3.84 19.52
N PRO A 10 -10.70 -2.57 19.36
CA PRO A 10 -9.78 -1.45 19.46
C PRO A 10 -9.23 -1.32 20.88
N GLY A 11 -7.92 -1.23 21.02
CA GLY A 11 -7.21 -0.94 22.26
C GLY A 11 -6.91 0.55 22.44
N GLY A 12 -5.91 0.81 23.30
CA GLY A 12 -5.33 2.13 23.52
C GLY A 12 -4.57 2.68 22.31
N LEU A 13 -4.17 3.94 22.40
CA LEU A 13 -3.36 4.59 21.37
C LEU A 13 -1.88 4.20 21.54
N LEU A 14 -1.28 3.69 20.47
CA LEU A 14 0.16 3.48 20.36
C LEU A 14 0.70 4.33 19.20
N ARG A 15 1.97 4.69 19.27
CA ARG A 15 2.65 5.40 18.18
C ARG A 15 2.73 4.49 16.95
N TYR A 16 2.35 4.99 15.79
CA TYR A 16 2.45 4.24 14.54
C TYR A 16 3.90 4.30 14.05
N PHE A 17 4.67 3.22 14.11
CA PHE A 17 6.09 3.21 13.69
C PHE A 17 6.92 4.39 14.26
N ASP A 18 7.74 5.02 13.42
CA ASP A 18 8.66 6.13 13.69
C ASP A 18 8.06 7.50 13.30
N ASN A 19 6.74 7.68 13.42
CA ASN A 19 6.07 8.95 13.16
C ASN A 19 5.38 9.51 14.42
N ASN A 20 4.78 10.70 14.28
CA ASN A 20 4.08 11.39 15.37
C ASN A 20 2.55 11.19 15.33
N VAL A 21 2.05 10.18 14.61
CA VAL A 21 0.64 9.82 14.65
C VAL A 21 0.42 8.56 15.46
N TYR A 22 -0.79 8.43 15.99
CA TYR A 22 -1.17 7.34 16.88
C TYR A 22 -2.31 6.56 16.25
N TYR A 23 -2.27 5.24 16.44
CA TYR A 23 -3.34 4.34 16.01
C TYR A 23 -3.89 3.58 17.20
N ARG A 24 -5.16 3.17 17.11
CA ARG A 24 -5.75 2.27 18.09
C ARG A 24 -5.33 0.85 17.76
N HIS A 25 -4.40 0.31 18.54
CA HIS A 25 -3.89 -1.03 18.27
C HIS A 25 -4.99 -2.08 18.42
N PRO A 26 -5.02 -3.12 17.58
CA PRO A 26 -5.93 -4.24 17.76
C PRO A 26 -5.55 -5.04 19.01
N VAL A 27 -6.51 -5.36 19.86
CA VAL A 27 -6.35 -6.36 20.93
C VAL A 27 -7.11 -7.61 20.53
N ILE A 28 -6.39 -8.72 20.35
CA ILE A 28 -6.96 -10.00 19.92
C ILE A 28 -7.27 -10.84 21.15
N GLN A 29 -8.55 -11.06 21.41
CA GLN A 29 -9.07 -11.75 22.60
C GLN A 29 -9.74 -13.10 22.28
N GLY A 30 -9.91 -13.42 21.00
CA GLY A 30 -10.44 -14.70 20.55
C GLY A 30 -10.18 -14.93 19.06
N PRO A 31 -10.73 -16.01 18.48
CA PRO A 31 -10.60 -16.30 17.06
C PRO A 31 -11.17 -15.17 16.20
N ILE A 32 -10.37 -14.70 15.24
CA ILE A 32 -10.76 -13.66 14.28
C ILE A 32 -11.78 -14.22 13.30
N ARG A 33 -12.92 -13.54 13.16
CA ARG A 33 -13.89 -13.79 12.09
C ARG A 33 -14.41 -12.47 11.54
N TRP A 34 -14.50 -12.37 10.22
CA TRP A 34 -15.10 -11.22 9.57
C TRP A 34 -16.61 -11.20 9.82
N ARG A 35 -17.13 -10.10 10.37
CA ARG A 35 -18.58 -9.94 10.64
C ARG A 35 -19.33 -9.23 9.52
N GLY A 36 -18.63 -8.40 8.77
CA GLY A 36 -19.25 -7.56 7.76
C GLY A 36 -18.28 -6.50 7.24
N PRO A 37 -18.66 -5.79 6.17
CA PRO A 37 -17.77 -4.84 5.52
C PRO A 37 -17.34 -3.72 6.46
N ALA A 38 -16.03 -3.44 6.48
CA ALA A 38 -15.46 -2.41 7.35
C ALA A 38 -15.14 -1.11 6.62
N THR A 39 -14.88 -1.16 5.32
CA THR A 39 -14.36 -0.06 4.51
C THR A 39 -15.17 0.18 3.24
N VAL A 40 -16.14 -0.69 2.94
CA VAL A 40 -16.95 -0.60 1.72
C VAL A 40 -17.78 0.68 1.66
N ASP A 41 -18.34 1.15 2.77
CA ASP A 41 -19.15 2.38 2.77
C ASP A 41 -18.30 3.64 2.58
N ASP A 42 -17.11 3.67 3.18
CA ASP A 42 -16.11 4.73 2.95
C ASP A 42 -15.67 4.73 1.47
N TYR A 43 -15.41 3.54 0.92
CA TYR A 43 -15.08 3.36 -0.49
C TYR A 43 -16.19 3.86 -1.41
N ARG A 44 -17.46 3.47 -1.18
CA ARG A 44 -18.62 3.92 -1.97
C ARG A 44 -18.79 5.44 -1.92
N THR A 45 -18.58 6.03 -0.75
CA THR A 45 -18.63 7.48 -0.57
C THR A 45 -17.57 8.18 -1.41
N ALA A 46 -16.32 7.71 -1.35
CA ALA A 46 -15.22 8.27 -2.13
C ALA A 46 -15.42 8.05 -3.64
N ALA A 47 -15.79 6.84 -4.05
CA ALA A 47 -16.03 6.49 -5.45
C ALA A 47 -17.22 7.26 -6.05
N GLY A 48 -18.29 7.49 -5.27
CA GLY A 48 -19.44 8.26 -5.70
C GLY A 48 -19.18 9.77 -5.88
N ALA A 49 -18.10 10.29 -5.29
CA ALA A 49 -17.72 11.70 -5.39
C ALA A 49 -16.91 12.04 -6.66
N THR A 50 -16.61 11.07 -7.52
CA THR A 50 -15.76 11.26 -8.70
C THR A 50 -16.13 10.34 -9.85
N ARG A 51 -15.74 10.71 -11.07
CA ARG A 51 -15.80 9.83 -12.25
C ARG A 51 -14.50 9.05 -12.48
N ARG A 52 -13.44 9.39 -11.73
CA ARG A 52 -12.13 8.72 -11.83
C ARG A 52 -12.13 7.46 -10.96
N PRO A 53 -11.38 6.41 -11.34
CA PRO A 53 -11.26 5.23 -10.50
C PRO A 53 -10.67 5.58 -9.14
N VAL A 54 -11.22 4.99 -8.08
CA VAL A 54 -10.73 5.10 -6.71
C VAL A 54 -10.21 3.73 -6.29
N LYS A 55 -9.01 3.64 -5.73
CA LYS A 55 -8.51 2.38 -5.16
C LYS A 55 -9.06 2.20 -3.74
N ALA A 56 -9.28 0.97 -3.33
CA ALA A 56 -9.48 0.62 -1.93
C ALA A 56 -8.14 0.31 -1.27
N VAL A 57 -8.02 0.59 0.03
CA VAL A 57 -6.78 0.36 0.80
C VAL A 57 -7.12 -0.43 2.07
N LEU A 58 -6.40 -1.52 2.29
CA LEU A 58 -6.51 -2.36 3.47
C LEU A 58 -5.14 -2.51 4.14
N PRO A 59 -5.09 -2.67 5.48
CA PRO A 59 -3.84 -3.04 6.14
C PRO A 59 -3.44 -4.46 5.73
N GLY A 60 -2.15 -4.70 5.60
CA GLY A 60 -1.61 -6.04 5.36
C GLY A 60 -1.60 -6.93 6.60
N PRO A 61 -1.73 -8.25 6.42
CA PRO A 61 -1.81 -9.21 7.51
C PRO A 61 -0.55 -9.26 8.39
N ILE A 62 0.65 -9.07 7.81
CA ILE A 62 1.90 -9.05 8.58
C ILE A 62 1.96 -7.78 9.43
N THR A 63 1.68 -6.63 8.83
CA THR A 63 1.63 -5.35 9.52
C THR A 63 0.56 -5.36 10.61
N TYR A 64 -0.64 -5.86 10.33
CA TYR A 64 -1.69 -5.99 11.33
C TYR A 64 -1.25 -6.86 12.50
N ALA A 65 -0.64 -8.02 12.24
CA ALA A 65 -0.15 -8.92 13.29
C ALA A 65 0.99 -8.30 14.12
N VAL A 66 1.88 -7.51 13.50
CA VAL A 66 2.95 -6.77 14.20
C VAL A 66 2.39 -5.68 15.12
N LEU A 67 1.31 -5.03 14.69
CA LEU A 67 0.70 -3.92 15.40
C LEU A 67 -0.38 -4.35 16.41
N ALA A 68 -0.70 -5.65 16.46
CA ALA A 68 -1.71 -6.19 17.36
C ALA A 68 -1.11 -6.64 18.70
N GLU A 69 -1.88 -6.49 19.77
CA GLU A 69 -1.66 -7.20 21.02
C GLU A 69 -2.39 -8.55 20.94
N ASP A 70 -1.63 -9.63 20.75
CA ASP A 70 -2.17 -10.99 20.63
C ASP A 70 -2.30 -11.69 21.99
N ARG A 71 -3.53 -11.81 22.51
CA ARG A 71 -3.83 -12.56 23.75
C ARG A 71 -4.43 -13.95 23.47
N ALA A 72 -4.76 -14.26 22.22
CA ALA A 72 -5.54 -15.43 21.85
C ALA A 72 -4.72 -16.49 21.12
N TYR A 73 -4.08 -16.13 20.00
CA TYR A 73 -3.35 -17.09 19.17
C TYR A 73 -2.00 -17.43 19.78
N LYS A 74 -1.31 -16.45 20.37
CA LYS A 74 0.06 -16.55 20.89
C LYS A 74 1.04 -17.14 19.86
N ASN A 75 0.70 -16.98 18.58
CA ASN A 75 1.44 -17.49 17.44
C ASN A 75 1.24 -16.52 16.28
N PHE A 76 2.33 -15.88 15.88
CA PHE A 76 2.32 -14.84 14.86
C PHE A 76 1.79 -15.33 13.51
N GLU A 77 2.17 -16.54 13.10
CA GLU A 77 1.74 -17.12 11.83
C GLU A 77 0.24 -17.43 11.83
N MET A 78 -0.27 -18.04 12.91
CA MET A 78 -1.70 -18.31 13.02
C MET A 78 -2.52 -17.02 13.03
N LEU A 79 -2.05 -15.99 13.72
CA LEU A 79 -2.70 -14.67 13.73
C LEU A 79 -2.70 -14.06 12.31
N ALA A 80 -1.54 -14.01 11.64
CA ALA A 80 -1.44 -13.43 10.31
C ALA A 80 -2.35 -14.15 9.30
N ARG A 81 -2.43 -15.49 9.36
CA ARG A 81 -3.33 -16.29 8.51
C ARG A 81 -4.81 -16.05 8.82
N ALA A 82 -5.17 -15.91 10.09
CA ALA A 82 -6.55 -15.59 10.47
C ALA A 82 -6.94 -14.18 9.99
N VAL A 83 -6.03 -13.22 10.11
CA VAL A 83 -6.21 -11.87 9.57
C VAL A 83 -6.35 -11.89 8.05
N SER A 84 -5.52 -12.67 7.33
CA SER A 84 -5.60 -12.75 5.87
C SER A 84 -6.92 -13.32 5.38
N GLU A 85 -7.52 -14.29 6.08
CA GLU A 85 -8.85 -14.80 5.74
C GLU A 85 -9.95 -13.74 5.97
N ALA A 86 -9.85 -12.95 7.04
CA ALA A 86 -10.79 -11.86 7.26
C ALA A 86 -10.63 -10.72 6.23
N LEU A 87 -9.39 -10.41 5.83
CA LEU A 87 -9.11 -9.45 4.76
C LEU A 87 -9.55 -9.95 3.39
N HIS A 88 -9.53 -11.26 3.15
CA HIS A 88 -10.07 -11.85 1.92
C HIS A 88 -11.58 -11.57 1.78
N GLN A 89 -12.36 -11.74 2.85
CA GLN A 89 -13.80 -11.42 2.84
C GLN A 89 -14.05 -9.92 2.59
N GLU A 90 -13.26 -9.05 3.23
CA GLU A 90 -13.34 -7.60 2.99
C GLU A 90 -12.98 -7.24 1.53
N ALA A 91 -11.96 -7.89 0.97
CA ALA A 91 -11.53 -7.67 -0.41
C ALA A 91 -12.60 -8.12 -1.42
N LEU A 92 -13.29 -9.24 -1.16
CA LEU A 92 -14.45 -9.66 -1.96
C LEU A 92 -15.57 -8.61 -1.92
N ALA A 93 -15.90 -8.10 -0.73
CA ALA A 93 -16.92 -7.07 -0.57
C ALA A 93 -16.55 -5.75 -1.28
N LEU A 94 -15.27 -5.36 -1.26
CA LEU A 94 -14.76 -4.20 -2.00
C LEU A 94 -14.81 -4.41 -3.51
N GLN A 95 -14.49 -5.61 -4.00
CA GLN A 95 -14.65 -5.96 -5.41
C GLN A 95 -16.12 -5.88 -5.84
N GLU A 96 -17.04 -6.41 -5.04
CA GLU A 96 -18.48 -6.30 -5.30
C GLU A 96 -18.97 -4.86 -5.31
N ALA A 97 -18.37 -3.99 -4.49
CA ALA A 97 -18.62 -2.55 -4.52
C ALA A 97 -18.01 -1.84 -5.74
N GLY A 98 -17.22 -2.54 -6.56
CA GLY A 98 -16.64 -2.04 -7.80
C GLY A 98 -15.23 -1.47 -7.67
N ALA A 99 -14.48 -1.80 -6.60
CA ALA A 99 -13.08 -1.39 -6.47
C ALA A 99 -12.25 -1.95 -7.64
N PRO A 100 -11.59 -1.12 -8.46
CA PRO A 100 -10.76 -1.58 -9.58
C PRO A 100 -9.36 -2.04 -9.13
N LEU A 101 -8.94 -1.60 -7.94
CA LEU A 101 -7.68 -1.96 -7.29
C LEU A 101 -7.89 -2.03 -5.78
N ILE A 102 -7.42 -3.10 -5.16
CA ILE A 102 -7.35 -3.27 -3.71
C ILE A 102 -5.87 -3.29 -3.32
N GLN A 103 -5.43 -2.24 -2.65
CA GLN A 103 -4.06 -2.11 -2.15
C GLN A 103 -3.96 -2.67 -0.74
N ILE A 104 -2.93 -3.49 -0.50
CA ILE A 104 -2.58 -4.04 0.80
C ILE A 104 -1.30 -3.35 1.31
N ASP A 105 -1.42 -2.61 2.40
CA ASP A 105 -0.29 -1.87 2.98
C ASP A 105 0.53 -2.74 3.95
N GLU A 106 1.80 -2.99 3.61
CA GLU A 106 2.74 -3.82 4.37
C GLU A 106 4.04 -3.09 4.80
N PRO A 107 3.97 -1.94 5.50
CA PRO A 107 5.17 -1.23 5.97
C PRO A 107 6.00 -2.04 7.00
N ALA A 108 5.41 -3.00 7.70
CA ALA A 108 6.16 -3.85 8.64
C ALA A 108 7.01 -4.94 7.96
N LEU A 109 6.80 -5.19 6.66
CA LEU A 109 7.45 -6.29 5.93
C LEU A 109 8.88 -5.96 5.50
N GLY A 110 9.22 -4.69 5.30
CA GLY A 110 10.58 -4.27 4.93
C GLY A 110 11.64 -4.73 5.95
N GLY A 111 12.74 -5.30 5.45
CA GLY A 111 13.80 -5.89 6.27
C GLY A 111 13.38 -7.13 7.08
N GLN A 112 12.34 -7.86 6.65
CA GLN A 112 11.86 -9.07 7.34
C GLN A 112 11.87 -10.31 6.41
N PRO A 113 13.04 -10.79 5.96
CA PRO A 113 13.12 -11.95 5.06
C PRO A 113 12.47 -13.21 5.64
N ALA A 114 12.58 -13.42 6.96
CA ALA A 114 11.94 -14.55 7.65
C ALA A 114 10.40 -14.55 7.57
N ARG A 115 9.77 -13.40 7.29
CA ARG A 115 8.31 -13.27 7.17
C ARG A 115 7.82 -13.35 5.73
N LEU A 116 8.71 -13.39 4.74
CA LEU A 116 8.36 -13.24 3.34
C LEU A 116 7.51 -14.41 2.82
N ALA A 117 7.82 -15.65 3.21
CA ALA A 117 7.04 -16.83 2.84
C ALA A 117 5.62 -16.78 3.41
N LEU A 118 5.48 -16.39 4.68
CA LEU A 118 4.18 -16.20 5.33
C LEU A 118 3.39 -15.07 4.67
N ALA A 119 4.03 -13.93 4.41
CA ALA A 119 3.43 -12.78 3.74
C ALA A 119 2.88 -13.17 2.36
N ARG A 120 3.66 -13.91 1.57
CA ARG A 120 3.22 -14.44 0.28
C ARG A 120 1.98 -15.33 0.43
N ALA A 121 2.00 -16.30 1.34
CA ALA A 121 0.85 -17.19 1.57
C ALA A 121 -0.41 -16.43 2.02
N CYS A 122 -0.25 -15.37 2.82
CA CYS A 122 -1.35 -14.51 3.21
C CYS A 122 -1.89 -13.70 2.02
N MET A 123 -1.01 -13.21 1.14
CA MET A 123 -1.42 -12.52 -0.09
C MET A 123 -2.13 -13.46 -1.08
N GLU A 124 -1.68 -14.71 -1.20
CA GLU A 124 -2.38 -15.76 -1.97
C GLU A 124 -3.79 -16.00 -1.42
N THR A 125 -3.95 -15.98 -0.09
CA THR A 125 -5.27 -16.10 0.57
C THR A 125 -6.15 -14.90 0.25
N ILE A 126 -5.64 -13.68 0.38
CA ILE A 126 -6.40 -12.44 0.09
C ILE A 126 -6.84 -12.39 -1.37
N ALA A 127 -5.93 -12.71 -2.30
CA ALA A 127 -6.15 -12.63 -3.74
C ALA A 127 -7.03 -13.76 -4.32
N ARG A 128 -7.27 -14.83 -3.56
CA ARG A 128 -7.99 -16.02 -4.02
C ARG A 128 -9.36 -15.65 -4.62
N GLY A 129 -9.58 -15.96 -5.90
CA GLY A 129 -10.86 -15.72 -6.56
C GLY A 129 -11.22 -14.24 -6.84
N LEU A 130 -10.33 -13.30 -6.53
CA LEU A 130 -10.49 -11.91 -6.95
C LEU A 130 -10.22 -11.78 -8.45
N LYS A 131 -11.08 -11.00 -9.10
CA LYS A 131 -10.95 -10.50 -10.48
C LYS A 131 -10.36 -9.08 -10.51
N THR A 132 -10.61 -8.32 -9.45
CA THR A 132 -10.02 -6.99 -9.22
C THR A 132 -8.52 -7.10 -9.01
N LYS A 133 -7.76 -6.10 -9.50
CA LYS A 133 -6.32 -6.04 -9.26
C LYS A 133 -6.02 -5.95 -7.77
N VAL A 134 -5.01 -6.67 -7.33
CA VAL A 134 -4.44 -6.55 -5.99
C VAL A 134 -3.09 -5.87 -6.09
N GLY A 135 -2.83 -4.92 -5.22
CA GLY A 135 -1.54 -4.27 -5.07
C GLY A 135 -0.96 -4.48 -3.68
N ILE A 136 0.37 -4.39 -3.57
CA ILE A 136 1.07 -4.33 -2.28
C ILE A 136 1.85 -3.03 -2.19
N ALA A 137 1.77 -2.35 -1.04
CA ALA A 137 2.54 -1.13 -0.77
C ALA A 137 3.51 -1.34 0.38
N THR A 138 4.78 -1.03 0.14
CA THR A 138 5.84 -1.06 1.15
C THR A 138 6.49 0.30 1.24
N TYR A 139 6.60 0.82 2.47
CA TYR A 139 7.12 2.14 2.76
C TYR A 139 7.80 2.21 4.13
N PHE A 140 8.54 3.29 4.38
CA PHE A 140 9.40 3.53 5.57
C PHE A 140 10.64 2.65 5.68
N LYS A 141 10.52 1.34 5.46
CA LYS A 141 11.61 0.37 5.62
C LYS A 141 12.19 -0.07 4.28
N PRO A 142 13.50 -0.40 4.23
CA PRO A 142 14.13 -0.93 3.04
C PRO A 142 13.55 -2.30 2.66
N VAL A 143 13.36 -2.54 1.36
CA VAL A 143 12.90 -3.83 0.81
C VAL A 143 13.96 -4.53 -0.05
N GLN A 144 15.17 -3.98 -0.16
CA GLN A 144 16.26 -4.52 -0.99
C GLN A 144 16.53 -6.01 -0.75
N GLU A 145 16.61 -6.41 0.52
CA GLU A 145 16.88 -7.81 0.91
C GLU A 145 15.75 -8.78 0.55
N ILE A 146 14.51 -8.27 0.45
CA ILE A 146 13.33 -9.08 0.19
C ILE A 146 12.77 -8.92 -1.22
N TRP A 147 13.31 -7.98 -2.01
CA TRP A 147 12.74 -7.56 -3.28
C TRP A 147 12.54 -8.72 -4.26
N THR A 148 13.52 -9.60 -4.38
CA THR A 148 13.45 -10.78 -5.26
C THR A 148 12.25 -11.67 -4.94
N GLY A 149 11.93 -11.88 -3.66
CA GLY A 149 10.74 -12.65 -3.29
C GLY A 149 9.45 -11.82 -3.30
N LEU A 150 9.52 -10.54 -2.94
CA LEU A 150 8.39 -9.61 -2.93
C LEU A 150 7.82 -9.39 -4.34
N ARG A 151 8.69 -9.25 -5.35
CA ARG A 151 8.27 -9.08 -6.76
C ARG A 151 7.62 -10.33 -7.36
N ALA A 152 7.74 -11.48 -6.70
CA ALA A 152 7.11 -12.74 -7.09
C ALA A 152 5.77 -13.01 -6.36
N PHE A 153 5.26 -12.04 -5.62
CA PHE A 153 3.95 -12.13 -4.97
C PHE A 153 2.83 -12.21 -6.02
N PRO A 154 1.68 -12.84 -5.71
CA PRO A 154 0.54 -13.00 -6.62
C PRO A 154 -0.28 -11.70 -6.75
N VAL A 155 0.38 -10.57 -7.01
CA VAL A 155 -0.23 -9.25 -7.13
C VAL A 155 0.05 -8.65 -8.51
N GLN A 156 -0.62 -7.55 -8.84
CA GLN A 156 -0.49 -6.88 -10.13
C GLN A 156 0.18 -5.51 -10.01
N VAL A 157 0.23 -4.95 -8.80
CA VAL A 157 0.76 -3.60 -8.54
C VAL A 157 1.71 -3.61 -7.34
N TRP A 158 2.91 -3.06 -7.50
CA TRP A 158 3.88 -2.89 -6.42
C TRP A 158 4.13 -1.41 -6.16
N GLN A 159 3.78 -0.92 -4.98
CA GLN A 159 4.16 0.41 -4.52
C GLN A 159 5.44 0.35 -3.70
N VAL A 160 6.45 1.10 -4.14
CA VAL A 160 7.79 1.14 -3.55
C VAL A 160 8.15 2.57 -3.18
N ASP A 161 8.52 2.77 -1.92
CA ASP A 161 9.04 4.05 -1.43
C ASP A 161 10.40 4.37 -2.06
N VAL A 162 10.47 5.45 -2.83
CA VAL A 162 11.72 5.96 -3.41
C VAL A 162 11.99 7.41 -2.99
N ALA A 163 11.12 7.99 -2.16
CA ALA A 163 11.33 9.30 -1.56
C ALA A 163 12.27 9.21 -0.35
N ASP A 164 11.97 8.30 0.59
CA ASP A 164 12.81 8.05 1.77
C ASP A 164 13.97 7.11 1.42
N ARG A 165 13.79 6.27 0.40
CA ARG A 165 14.72 5.21 -0.03
C ARG A 165 15.09 5.33 -1.51
N PRO A 166 15.78 6.40 -1.94
CA PRO A 166 16.05 6.66 -3.37
C PRO A 166 16.78 5.52 -4.10
N ALA A 167 17.64 4.77 -3.40
CA ALA A 167 18.33 3.60 -3.97
C ALA A 167 17.37 2.46 -4.39
N GLN A 168 16.12 2.45 -3.90
CA GLN A 168 15.12 1.47 -4.32
C GLN A 168 14.63 1.70 -5.76
N LEU A 169 14.81 2.91 -6.31
CA LEU A 169 14.53 3.14 -7.72
C LEU A 169 15.40 2.21 -8.57
N ASP A 170 16.72 2.25 -8.40
CA ASP A 170 17.65 1.43 -9.17
C ASP A 170 17.42 -0.06 -8.96
N MET A 171 17.10 -0.47 -7.73
CA MET A 171 16.70 -1.85 -7.40
C MET A 171 15.52 -2.32 -8.27
N VAL A 172 14.45 -1.52 -8.36
CA VAL A 172 13.28 -1.86 -9.18
C VAL A 172 13.62 -1.84 -10.67
N LEU A 173 14.36 -0.84 -11.15
CA LEU A 173 14.70 -0.72 -12.58
C LEU A 173 15.62 -1.86 -13.06
N ASN A 174 16.49 -2.35 -12.19
CA ASN A 174 17.38 -3.48 -12.48
C ASN A 174 16.64 -4.83 -12.46
N ALA A 175 15.65 -4.98 -11.57
CA ALA A 175 14.88 -6.22 -11.42
C ALA A 175 13.37 -5.92 -11.31
N PRO A 176 12.70 -5.52 -12.41
CA PRO A 176 11.30 -5.15 -12.35
C PRO A 176 10.39 -6.35 -12.04
N PRO A 177 9.22 -6.13 -11.42
CA PRO A 177 8.15 -7.12 -11.39
C PRO A 177 7.52 -7.23 -12.80
N ASP A 178 6.65 -8.21 -13.02
CA ASP A 178 5.95 -8.35 -14.31
C ASP A 178 4.75 -7.38 -14.46
N GLY A 179 4.21 -6.86 -13.35
CA GLY A 179 3.06 -5.94 -13.36
C GLY A 179 3.42 -4.45 -13.29
N GLU A 180 2.50 -3.67 -12.75
CA GLU A 180 2.62 -2.21 -12.63
C GLU A 180 3.44 -1.84 -11.38
N VAL A 181 4.15 -0.72 -11.45
CA VAL A 181 4.91 -0.17 -10.34
C VAL A 181 4.42 1.22 -10.02
N VAL A 182 4.07 1.43 -8.75
CA VAL A 182 3.77 2.74 -8.18
C VAL A 182 5.02 3.23 -7.46
N PHE A 183 5.63 4.30 -7.97
CA PHE A 183 6.76 4.94 -7.32
C PHE A 183 6.25 5.94 -6.29
N GLY A 184 6.48 5.62 -5.02
CA GLY A 184 6.32 6.52 -3.89
C GLY A 184 7.43 7.58 -3.89
N CYS A 185 7.38 8.52 -4.83
CA CYS A 185 8.47 9.46 -5.12
C CYS A 185 8.33 10.82 -4.43
N MET A 186 7.21 11.05 -3.76
CA MET A 186 6.94 12.24 -2.97
C MET A 186 6.91 11.91 -1.47
N ASP A 187 7.62 12.67 -0.65
CA ASP A 187 7.72 12.42 0.78
C ASP A 187 6.46 12.90 1.50
N ALA A 188 5.71 11.93 2.04
CA ALA A 188 4.48 12.15 2.79
C ALA A 188 4.73 12.47 4.28
N ARG A 189 5.98 12.47 4.76
CA ARG A 189 6.33 12.76 6.16
C ARG A 189 7.04 14.11 6.35
N ASN A 190 7.36 14.81 5.27
CA ASN A 190 8.04 16.09 5.30
C ASN A 190 7.19 17.19 4.66
N THR A 191 7.15 18.39 5.26
CA THR A 191 6.40 19.53 4.72
C THR A 191 7.10 20.26 3.57
N ARG A 192 8.41 20.01 3.38
CA ARG A 192 9.18 20.57 2.26
C ARG A 192 8.59 20.11 0.94
N LEU A 193 8.29 21.06 0.08
CA LEU A 193 7.83 20.78 -1.28
C LEU A 193 9.00 20.27 -2.14
N GLU A 194 8.76 19.21 -2.89
CA GLU A 194 9.71 18.64 -3.83
C GLU A 194 9.90 19.52 -5.06
N GLU A 195 11.10 19.50 -5.62
CA GLU A 195 11.35 20.11 -6.93
C GLU A 195 10.68 19.29 -8.03
N ARG A 196 9.90 19.97 -8.89
CA ARG A 196 9.14 19.34 -9.98
C ARG A 196 10.06 18.49 -10.86
N ASP A 197 11.22 19.02 -11.21
CA ASP A 197 12.14 18.35 -12.13
C ASP A 197 12.83 17.14 -11.49
N THR A 198 12.95 17.10 -10.16
CA THR A 198 13.44 15.91 -9.45
C THR A 198 12.42 14.78 -9.52
N LEU A 199 11.14 15.08 -9.30
CA LEU A 199 10.05 14.11 -9.46
C LEU A 199 9.96 13.62 -10.90
N ALA A 200 10.00 14.55 -11.87
CA ALA A 200 9.93 14.23 -13.30
C ALA A 200 11.08 13.32 -13.73
N ARG A 201 12.34 13.61 -13.33
CA ARG A 201 13.49 12.75 -13.64
C ARG A 201 13.34 11.33 -13.07
N THR A 202 12.81 11.19 -11.87
CA THR A 202 12.53 9.85 -11.29
C THR A 202 11.53 9.08 -12.15
N LEU A 203 10.45 9.74 -12.56
CA LEU A 203 9.40 9.13 -13.39
C LEU A 203 9.91 8.83 -14.81
N GLU A 204 10.67 9.72 -15.44
CA GLU A 204 11.28 9.51 -16.76
C GLU A 204 12.15 8.26 -16.79
N ARG A 205 13.06 8.12 -15.81
CA ARG A 205 13.89 6.92 -15.69
C ARG A 205 13.06 5.64 -15.56
N ALA A 206 11.94 5.72 -14.85
CA ALA A 206 11.04 4.58 -14.70
C ALA A 206 10.26 4.29 -15.98
N THR A 207 9.73 5.30 -16.67
CA THR A 207 8.97 5.14 -17.91
C THR A 207 9.85 4.64 -19.05
N ASP A 208 11.09 5.12 -19.15
CA ASP A 208 12.06 4.69 -20.16
C ASP A 208 12.39 3.19 -20.01
N ARG A 209 12.43 2.70 -18.77
CA ARG A 209 12.81 1.32 -18.45
C ARG A 209 11.64 0.34 -18.46
N LEU A 210 10.45 0.77 -18.02
CA LEU A 210 9.29 -0.10 -17.78
C LEU A 210 8.16 0.08 -18.79
N GLY A 211 8.15 1.19 -19.54
CA GLY A 211 7.01 1.64 -20.32
C GLY A 211 6.06 2.49 -19.48
N ALA A 212 5.49 3.53 -20.08
CA ALA A 212 4.66 4.50 -19.34
C ALA A 212 3.32 3.92 -18.86
N ASP A 213 2.81 2.88 -19.51
CA ASP A 213 1.59 2.16 -19.14
C ASP A 213 1.73 1.37 -17.83
N ARG A 214 2.96 1.12 -17.38
CA ARG A 214 3.28 0.35 -16.16
C ARG A 214 3.74 1.21 -14.98
N VAL A 215 3.86 2.52 -15.18
CA VAL A 215 4.44 3.44 -14.18
C VAL A 215 3.37 4.37 -13.63
N TRP A 216 3.27 4.39 -12.30
CA TRP A 216 2.40 5.28 -11.56
C TRP A 216 3.18 6.13 -10.56
N ALA A 217 2.73 7.36 -10.36
CA ALA A 217 3.30 8.26 -9.36
C ALA A 217 2.44 8.31 -8.09
N SER A 218 3.07 8.34 -6.92
CA SER A 218 2.36 8.52 -5.64
C SER A 218 3.23 9.18 -4.57
N PRO A 219 2.62 9.69 -3.49
CA PRO A 219 3.32 9.84 -2.21
C PRO A 219 3.81 8.48 -1.69
N ASN A 220 4.93 8.46 -0.96
CA ASN A 220 5.51 7.22 -0.47
C ASN A 220 4.66 6.51 0.59
N ALA A 221 3.92 7.25 1.40
CA ALA A 221 2.96 6.76 2.38
C ALA A 221 1.66 7.57 2.33
N GLY A 222 0.72 7.28 3.22
CA GLY A 222 -0.47 8.10 3.40
C GLY A 222 -0.13 9.55 3.80
N LEU A 223 -0.98 10.51 3.41
CA LEU A 223 -0.74 11.94 3.63
C LEU A 223 -1.20 12.44 5.01
N GLU A 224 -1.67 11.55 5.88
CA GLU A 224 -2.15 11.87 7.23
C GLU A 224 -1.08 12.49 8.15
N PHE A 225 0.20 12.39 7.77
CA PHE A 225 1.31 12.98 8.52
C PHE A 225 1.52 14.48 8.20
N LEU A 226 0.80 15.03 7.22
CA LEU A 226 0.96 16.41 6.78
C LEU A 226 -0.26 17.28 7.11
N PRO A 227 -0.06 18.59 7.34
CA PRO A 227 -1.17 19.54 7.30
C PRO A 227 -1.89 19.48 5.96
N HIS A 228 -3.22 19.59 5.98
CA HIS A 228 -4.07 19.46 4.78
C HIS A 228 -3.62 20.36 3.62
N ALA A 229 -3.34 21.64 3.90
CA ALA A 229 -2.88 22.59 2.88
C ALA A 229 -1.53 22.19 2.25
N THR A 230 -0.64 21.58 3.03
CA THR A 230 0.64 21.07 2.53
C THR A 230 0.43 19.84 1.66
N ALA A 231 -0.42 18.91 2.09
CA ALA A 231 -0.79 17.73 1.30
C ALA A 231 -1.37 18.13 -0.07
N GLN A 232 -2.25 19.13 -0.13
CA GLN A 232 -2.80 19.65 -1.38
C GLN A 232 -1.71 20.22 -2.31
N LYS A 233 -0.81 21.06 -1.78
CA LYS A 233 0.30 21.64 -2.56
C LYS A 233 1.22 20.56 -3.12
N LYS A 234 1.50 19.53 -2.31
CA LYS A 234 2.28 18.36 -2.73
C LYS A 234 1.59 17.59 -3.83
N MET A 235 0.31 17.25 -3.69
CA MET A 235 -0.41 16.56 -4.76
C MET A 235 -0.46 17.36 -6.08
N ALA A 236 -0.60 18.69 -6.01
CA ALA A 236 -0.49 19.55 -7.19
C ALA A 236 0.90 19.47 -7.84
N ARG A 237 1.98 19.53 -7.04
CA ARG A 237 3.36 19.38 -7.51
C ARG A 237 3.63 18.01 -8.15
N LEU A 238 3.03 16.94 -7.61
CA LEU A 238 3.14 15.61 -8.21
C LEU A 238 2.45 15.56 -9.58
N ALA A 239 1.25 16.13 -9.68
CA ALA A 239 0.52 16.23 -10.94
C ALA A 239 1.26 17.07 -11.99
N GLU A 240 1.90 18.18 -11.59
CA GLU A 240 2.77 18.98 -12.47
C GLU A 240 3.94 18.14 -13.02
N ALA A 241 4.58 17.32 -12.18
CA ALA A 241 5.69 16.47 -12.59
C ALA A 241 5.22 15.37 -13.56
N VAL A 242 4.11 14.68 -13.27
CA VAL A 242 3.51 13.68 -14.18
C VAL A 242 3.14 14.31 -15.52
N GLY A 243 2.54 15.50 -15.51
CA GLY A 243 2.20 16.24 -16.73
C GLY A 243 3.43 16.59 -17.58
N ALA A 244 4.55 16.94 -16.93
CA ALA A 244 5.80 17.23 -17.62
C ALA A 244 6.39 15.99 -18.34
N VAL A 245 6.30 14.81 -17.73
CA VAL A 245 6.74 13.55 -18.35
C VAL A 245 5.83 13.17 -19.52
N ASN A 246 4.51 13.24 -19.32
CA ASN A 246 3.52 12.89 -20.35
C ASN A 246 3.55 13.81 -21.58
N GLY A 247 3.91 15.08 -21.39
CA GLY A 247 4.09 16.01 -22.51
C GLY A 247 5.32 15.71 -23.37
N ARG A 248 6.29 14.93 -22.86
CA ARG A 248 7.53 14.54 -23.55
C ARG A 248 7.40 13.18 -24.24
N THR A 249 6.58 12.28 -23.72
CA THR A 249 6.30 10.97 -24.33
C THR A 249 5.14 11.06 -25.32
N ALA A 250 5.43 11.41 -26.58
CA ALA A 250 4.45 11.34 -27.67
C ALA A 250 4.04 9.88 -27.96
N GLY A 251 3.06 9.36 -27.22
CA GLY A 251 2.41 8.07 -27.52
C GLY A 251 1.89 7.26 -26.33
N THR A 252 2.40 7.47 -25.11
CA THR A 252 1.99 6.68 -23.94
C THR A 252 2.20 7.49 -22.65
N ALA A 253 1.13 7.65 -21.87
CA ALA A 253 1.10 8.48 -20.67
C ALA A 253 1.34 7.65 -19.39
N ALA A 254 2.27 8.10 -18.55
CA ALA A 254 2.34 7.72 -17.15
C ALA A 254 1.10 8.23 -16.40
N ARG A 255 0.63 7.46 -15.42
CA ARG A 255 -0.64 7.72 -14.75
C ARG A 255 -0.50 8.07 -13.27
#